data_AF-A0A2S6Z061-F1
#
_entry.id   AF-A0A2S6Z061-F1
#
_cell.length_a   1.000
_cell.length_b   1.000
_cell.length_c   1.000
_cell.angle_alpha   90.00
_cell.angle_beta   90.00
_cell.angle_gamma   90.00
#
_symmetry.space_group_name_H-M   'P 1'
#
loop_
_entity.id
_entity.type
_entity.pdbx_description
1 polymer ?
#
loop_
_entity_poly.entity_id
_entity_poly.type
_entity_poly.pdbx_seq_one_letter_code
_entity_poly.pdbx_strand_id
1 'polypeptide(L)'
;MPPTPGPNLRHLYALVVVHRLGSISAAAPQVNLSQPALTQAVARLEQQLGVRLFDRHPGGMVATEATQLLMPRIGRALEQLGRGIRVARRALRLPARPGLERRVSLGQLQALVAVDAAGSYSLAAARAGVSQPAIYRAVQSLADVIEVPLTVRRGTTMQATPLATRLLRQVRLALAELRAGLDEVSALRSQHAGRIALGVLPLARAILLPQVLARFARAHPGASVNVVEGPYDELLAHLREGGLDLLIGALREPLPVRDVLQEPLFDDEPVIVARSGHPLAGRAYAFAQLLDYPWVIATTGTPVRARWERMFRDQRIEPPALRIECGAELTIRGLLLEGDWLTLMSRDQFLFERRAGLLCEIGRTGPQLRRQIGMTLRSDWHPTRAHSAFVQTLRQVCAERVQPADARGGPFRYCAPMDTPAPLRSRTGRSESEPS
;
A
#
# COMPACT_ATOMS: atom_id res chain seq x y z
N MET A 1 -22.09 -16.44 3.88
CA MET A 1 -21.64 -17.49 2.93
C MET A 1 -20.40 -18.14 3.55
N PRO A 2 -20.37 -19.46 3.80
CA PRO A 2 -19.15 -20.10 4.30
C PRO A 2 -18.01 -19.85 3.30
N PRO A 3 -16.76 -19.68 3.74
CA PRO A 3 -15.64 -19.56 2.81
C PRO A 3 -15.61 -20.83 1.95
N THR A 4 -15.93 -20.70 0.66
CA THR A 4 -15.70 -21.77 -0.31
C THR A 4 -14.23 -22.18 -0.19
N PRO A 5 -13.91 -23.48 -0.06
CA PRO A 5 -12.53 -23.92 0.04
C PRO A 5 -11.77 -23.36 -1.17
N GLY A 6 -10.86 -22.43 -0.90
CA GLY A 6 -10.07 -21.80 -1.95
C GLY A 6 -9.27 -22.84 -2.74
N PRO A 7 -8.83 -22.51 -3.97
CA PRO A 7 -8.19 -23.48 -4.84
C PRO A 7 -6.99 -24.13 -4.14
N ASN A 8 -6.91 -25.46 -4.22
CA ASN A 8 -5.76 -26.21 -3.75
C ASN A 8 -4.52 -25.78 -4.57
N LEU A 9 -3.37 -25.53 -3.94
CA LEU A 9 -2.15 -25.17 -4.65
C LEU A 9 -1.71 -26.25 -5.64
N ARG A 10 -2.09 -27.51 -5.40
CA ARG A 10 -1.97 -28.60 -6.38
C ARG A 10 -2.75 -28.31 -7.67
N HIS A 11 -3.96 -27.77 -7.59
CA HIS A 11 -4.75 -27.39 -8.77
C HIS A 11 -4.15 -26.19 -9.47
N LEU A 12 -3.63 -25.20 -8.72
CA LEU A 12 -2.94 -24.06 -9.30
C LEU A 12 -1.67 -24.49 -10.04
N TYR A 13 -0.88 -25.41 -9.47
CA TYR A 13 0.24 -26.03 -10.16
C TYR A 13 -0.21 -26.80 -11.41
N ALA A 14 -1.33 -27.52 -11.33
CA ALA A 14 -1.84 -28.26 -12.47
C ALA A 14 -2.23 -27.36 -13.63
N LEU A 15 -2.77 -26.16 -13.37
CA LEU A 15 -2.99 -25.15 -14.41
C LEU A 15 -1.71 -24.68 -15.07
N VAL A 16 -0.64 -24.48 -14.29
CA VAL A 16 0.68 -24.11 -14.83
C VAL A 16 1.18 -25.19 -15.80
N VAL A 17 1.01 -26.47 -15.45
CA VAL A 17 1.40 -27.59 -16.32
C VAL A 17 0.53 -27.66 -17.57
N VAL A 18 -0.79 -27.50 -17.44
CA VAL A 18 -1.72 -27.45 -18.58
C VAL A 18 -1.38 -26.30 -19.52
N HIS A 19 -1.14 -25.10 -18.99
CA HIS A 19 -0.73 -23.92 -19.76
C HIS A 19 0.56 -24.18 -20.54
N ARG A 20 1.56 -24.80 -19.90
CA ARG A 20 2.85 -25.09 -20.54
C ARG A 20 2.74 -26.12 -21.67
N LEU A 21 1.91 -27.16 -21.51
CA LEU A 21 1.82 -28.27 -22.45
C LEU A 21 0.72 -28.10 -23.50
N GLY A 22 -0.21 -27.16 -23.31
CA GLY A 22 -1.37 -26.99 -24.18
C GLY A 22 -2.31 -28.21 -24.21
N SER A 23 -2.22 -29.12 -23.23
CA SER A 23 -2.99 -30.38 -23.24
C SER A 23 -3.24 -30.92 -21.83
N ILE A 24 -4.51 -31.22 -21.53
CA ILE A 24 -4.92 -31.88 -20.28
C ILE A 24 -4.37 -33.30 -20.22
N SER A 25 -4.45 -34.05 -21.33
CA SER A 25 -3.98 -35.44 -21.42
C SER A 25 -2.48 -35.54 -21.17
N ALA A 26 -1.70 -34.59 -21.70
CA ALA A 26 -0.26 -34.54 -21.46
C ALA A 26 0.09 -34.05 -20.03
N ALA A 27 -0.73 -33.17 -19.46
CA ALA A 27 -0.49 -32.60 -18.13
C ALA A 27 -0.85 -33.54 -16.97
N ALA A 28 -1.92 -34.33 -17.11
CA ALA A 28 -2.42 -35.25 -16.10
C ALA A 28 -1.34 -36.16 -15.46
N PRO A 29 -0.50 -36.89 -16.25
CA PRO A 29 0.55 -37.73 -15.68
C PRO A 29 1.64 -36.91 -14.96
N GLN A 30 1.93 -35.68 -15.39
CA GLN A 30 2.97 -34.83 -14.75
C GLN A 30 2.56 -34.31 -13.36
N VAL A 31 1.27 -34.32 -13.04
CA VAL A 31 0.72 -33.81 -11.76
C VAL A 31 0.11 -34.92 -10.90
N ASN A 32 0.33 -36.18 -11.28
CA ASN A 32 -0.18 -37.38 -10.62
C ASN A 32 -1.72 -37.36 -10.46
N LEU A 33 -2.44 -36.87 -11.47
CA LEU A 33 -3.91 -36.89 -11.51
C LEU A 33 -4.39 -37.68 -12.72
N SER A 34 -5.59 -38.25 -12.63
CA SER A 34 -6.27 -38.77 -13.82
C SER A 34 -6.73 -37.60 -14.72
N GLN A 35 -6.82 -37.85 -16.02
CA GLN A 35 -7.32 -36.84 -16.97
C GLN A 35 -8.73 -36.33 -16.61
N PRO A 36 -9.71 -37.17 -16.21
CA PRO A 36 -11.01 -36.69 -15.76
C PRO A 36 -10.92 -35.80 -14.52
N ALA A 37 -10.07 -36.14 -13.54
CA ALA A 37 -9.89 -35.34 -12.34
C ALA A 37 -9.28 -33.97 -12.65
N LEU A 38 -8.29 -33.91 -13.54
CA LEU A 38 -7.69 -32.64 -13.97
C LEU A 38 -8.69 -31.79 -14.75
N THR A 39 -9.47 -32.40 -15.64
CA THR A 39 -10.54 -31.72 -16.39
C THR A 39 -11.56 -31.09 -15.44
N GLN A 40 -12.00 -31.85 -14.43
CA GLN A 40 -12.97 -31.37 -13.44
C GLN A 40 -12.38 -30.26 -12.56
N ALA A 41 -11.09 -30.34 -12.21
CA ALA A 41 -10.41 -29.30 -11.45
C ALA A 41 -10.34 -27.96 -12.21
N VAL A 42 -10.03 -28.01 -13.52
CA VAL A 42 -10.03 -26.81 -14.38
C VAL A 42 -11.45 -26.26 -14.50
N ALA A 43 -12.44 -27.10 -14.83
CA ALA A 43 -13.83 -26.67 -14.99
C ALA A 43 -14.41 -26.05 -13.71
N ARG A 44 -14.08 -26.61 -12.54
CA ARG A 44 -14.50 -26.05 -11.25
C ARG A 44 -13.90 -24.67 -11.00
N LEU A 45 -12.64 -24.47 -11.36
CA LEU A 45 -12.00 -23.16 -11.23
C LEU A 45 -12.60 -22.14 -12.21
N GLU A 46 -12.82 -22.54 -13.46
CA GLU A 46 -13.52 -21.70 -14.46
C GLU A 46 -14.90 -21.28 -13.95
N GLN A 47 -15.66 -22.21 -13.36
CA GLN A 47 -16.95 -21.91 -12.74
C GLN A 47 -16.82 -20.94 -11.56
N GLN A 48 -15.82 -21.12 -10.69
CA GLN A 48 -15.58 -20.23 -9.55
C GLN A 48 -15.19 -18.82 -9.99
N LEU A 49 -14.37 -18.69 -11.04
CA LEU A 49 -13.94 -17.41 -11.59
C LEU A 49 -15.01 -16.77 -12.49
N GLY A 50 -15.91 -17.59 -13.06
CA GLY A 50 -16.90 -17.18 -14.04
C GLY A 50 -16.29 -16.78 -15.39
N VAL A 51 -15.10 -17.27 -15.71
CA VAL A 51 -14.41 -17.10 -17.00
C VAL A 51 -13.86 -18.43 -17.49
N ARG A 52 -13.69 -18.57 -18.80
CA ARG A 52 -12.88 -19.66 -19.34
C ARG A 52 -11.39 -19.34 -19.21
N LEU A 53 -10.62 -20.33 -18.77
CA LEU A 53 -9.16 -20.27 -18.71
C LEU A 53 -8.54 -20.84 -19.98
N PHE A 54 -9.21 -21.82 -20.61
CA PHE A 54 -8.71 -22.41 -21.84
C PHE A 54 -9.79 -22.58 -22.91
N ASP A 55 -9.44 -22.25 -24.15
CA ASP A 55 -10.24 -22.54 -25.32
C ASP A 55 -9.78 -23.84 -25.97
N ARG A 56 -10.73 -24.76 -26.20
CA ARG A 56 -10.46 -26.06 -26.82
C ARG A 56 -10.43 -25.92 -28.33
N HIS A 57 -9.36 -26.41 -28.95
CA HIS A 57 -9.17 -26.48 -30.39
C HIS A 57 -8.78 -27.91 -30.79
N PRO A 58 -8.94 -28.30 -32.08
CA PRO A 58 -8.54 -29.63 -32.56
C PRO A 58 -7.08 -29.99 -32.28
N GLY A 59 -6.20 -28.98 -32.19
CA GLY A 59 -4.76 -29.14 -31.88
C GLY A 59 -4.37 -29.00 -30.40
N GLY A 60 -5.32 -28.82 -29.48
CA GLY A 60 -5.04 -28.68 -28.05
C GLY A 60 -5.83 -27.58 -27.35
N MET A 61 -5.29 -27.07 -26.24
CA MET A 61 -5.89 -26.01 -25.44
C MET A 61 -5.07 -24.74 -25.55
N VAL A 62 -5.76 -23.63 -25.87
CA VAL A 62 -5.17 -22.30 -25.98
C VAL A 62 -5.53 -21.47 -24.75
N ALA A 63 -4.56 -20.73 -24.22
CA ALA A 63 -4.76 -19.88 -23.06
C ALA A 63 -5.61 -18.64 -23.41
N THR A 64 -6.64 -18.36 -22.61
CA THR A 64 -7.40 -17.10 -22.71
C THR A 64 -6.65 -15.93 -22.07
N GLU A 65 -7.14 -14.70 -22.25
CA GLU A 65 -6.60 -13.52 -21.56
C GLU A 65 -6.59 -13.70 -20.03
N ALA A 66 -7.63 -14.33 -19.47
CA ALA A 66 -7.70 -14.62 -18.03
C ALA A 66 -6.53 -15.51 -17.57
N THR A 67 -6.15 -16.51 -18.37
CA THR A 67 -5.00 -17.36 -18.09
C THR A 67 -3.69 -16.58 -18.22
N GLN A 68 -3.55 -15.73 -19.23
CA GLN A 68 -2.35 -14.89 -19.40
C GLN A 68 -2.12 -13.96 -18.20
N LEU A 69 -3.19 -13.44 -17.59
CA LEU A 69 -3.11 -12.63 -16.36
C LEU A 69 -2.80 -13.48 -15.12
N LEU A 70 -3.38 -14.68 -14.99
CA LEU A 70 -3.20 -15.54 -13.81
C LEU A 70 -1.87 -16.27 -13.75
N MET A 71 -1.32 -16.73 -14.87
CA MET A 71 -0.14 -17.62 -14.86
C MET A 71 1.10 -16.97 -14.23
N PRO A 72 1.45 -15.70 -14.54
CA PRO A 72 2.57 -15.03 -13.86
C PRO A 72 2.36 -14.93 -12.35
N ARG A 73 1.12 -14.65 -11.90
CA ARG A 73 0.74 -14.52 -10.49
C ARG A 73 0.86 -15.84 -9.75
N ILE A 74 0.35 -16.92 -10.32
CA ILE A 74 0.46 -18.27 -9.75
C ILE A 74 1.93 -18.70 -9.67
N GLY A 75 2.71 -18.46 -10.73
CA GLY A 75 4.14 -18.78 -10.74
C GLY A 75 4.89 -18.08 -9.60
N ARG A 76 4.70 -16.76 -9.46
CA ARG A 76 5.30 -15.96 -8.39
C ARG A 76 4.85 -16.41 -7.01
N ALA A 77 3.56 -16.73 -6.83
CA ALA A 77 3.05 -17.24 -5.56
C ALA A 77 3.72 -18.57 -5.16
N LEU A 78 3.82 -19.52 -6.10
CA LEU A 78 4.50 -20.80 -5.86
C LEU A 78 5.99 -20.62 -5.56
N GLU A 79 6.66 -19.68 -6.24
CA GLU A 79 8.06 -19.36 -5.98
C GLU A 79 8.29 -18.80 -4.57
N GLN A 80 7.48 -17.83 -4.13
CA GLN A 80 7.54 -17.27 -2.78
C GLN A 80 7.33 -18.36 -1.72
N LEU A 81 6.33 -19.23 -1.90
CA LEU A 81 6.09 -20.36 -1.00
C LEU A 81 7.27 -21.34 -0.97
N GLY A 82 7.78 -21.74 -2.15
CA GLY A 82 8.93 -22.62 -2.25
C GLY A 82 10.20 -22.03 -1.62
N ARG A 83 10.42 -20.71 -1.76
CA ARG A 83 11.52 -19.99 -1.08
C ARG A 83 11.34 -20.01 0.44
N GLY A 84 10.16 -19.66 0.94
CA GLY A 84 9.86 -19.66 2.37
C GLY A 84 10.06 -21.03 3.02
N ILE A 85 9.49 -22.08 2.42
CA ILE A 85 9.60 -23.47 2.92
C ILE A 85 11.06 -23.93 2.90
N ARG A 86 11.81 -23.70 1.81
CA ARG A 86 13.23 -24.08 1.72
C ARG A 86 14.07 -23.39 2.78
N VAL A 87 13.88 -22.09 3.00
CA VAL A 87 14.63 -21.32 4.01
C VAL A 87 14.32 -21.85 5.41
N ALA A 88 13.04 -22.08 5.73
CA ALA A 88 12.63 -22.58 7.05
C ALA A 88 13.18 -24.00 7.32
N ARG A 89 13.10 -24.91 6.35
CA ARG A 89 13.61 -26.28 6.48
C ARG A 89 15.13 -26.34 6.58
N ARG A 90 15.85 -25.52 5.78
CA ARG A 90 17.32 -25.45 5.81
C ARG A 90 17.83 -24.98 7.17
N ALA A 91 17.11 -24.06 7.82
CA ALA A 91 17.46 -23.60 9.17
C ALA A 91 17.39 -24.73 10.22
N LEU A 92 16.59 -25.77 9.98
CA LEU A 92 16.49 -26.97 10.80
C LEU A 92 17.34 -28.15 10.29
N ARG A 93 18.20 -27.92 9.27
CA ARG A 93 19.05 -28.95 8.64
C ARG A 93 18.26 -30.15 8.08
N LEU A 94 17.00 -29.95 7.71
CA LEU A 94 16.16 -30.99 7.12
C LEU A 94 16.56 -31.27 5.66
N PRO A 95 16.39 -32.52 5.17
CA PRO A 95 16.70 -32.85 3.78
C PRO A 95 15.85 -32.06 2.80
N ALA A 96 16.44 -31.73 1.65
CA ALA A 96 15.76 -31.03 0.57
C ALA A 96 14.61 -31.88 0.01
N ARG A 97 13.42 -31.31 -0.02
CA ARG A 97 12.22 -31.93 -0.62
C ARG A 97 11.62 -30.96 -1.64
N PRO A 98 12.01 -31.04 -2.91
CA PRO A 98 11.50 -30.13 -3.93
C PRO A 98 9.99 -30.34 -4.13
N GLY A 99 9.23 -29.25 -4.25
CA GLY A 99 7.80 -29.33 -4.53
C GLY A 99 6.90 -29.48 -3.31
N LEU A 100 7.38 -29.28 -2.08
CA LEU A 100 6.53 -29.30 -0.88
C LEU A 100 5.44 -28.23 -0.93
N GLU A 101 5.71 -27.09 -1.56
CA GLU A 101 4.74 -26.03 -1.82
C GLU A 101 3.53 -26.51 -2.63
N ARG A 102 3.64 -27.62 -3.37
CA ARG A 102 2.52 -28.25 -4.10
C ARG A 102 1.65 -29.15 -3.23
N ARG A 103 2.10 -29.47 -2.01
CA ARG A 103 1.40 -30.36 -1.06
C ARG A 103 0.64 -29.59 0.03
N VAL A 104 0.90 -28.29 0.17
CA VAL A 104 0.18 -27.42 1.11
C VAL A 104 -1.08 -26.87 0.47
N SER A 105 -2.09 -26.53 1.27
CA SER A 105 -3.35 -25.96 0.78
C SER A 105 -3.45 -24.46 1.09
N LEU A 106 -4.24 -23.74 0.29
CA LEU A 106 -4.51 -22.33 0.54
C LEU A 106 -5.14 -22.10 1.93
N GLY A 107 -6.04 -22.99 2.35
CA GLY A 107 -6.67 -22.93 3.67
C GLY A 107 -5.68 -23.12 4.82
N GLN A 108 -4.69 -23.99 4.68
CA GLN A 108 -3.60 -24.16 5.66
C GLN A 108 -2.77 -22.87 5.81
N LEU A 109 -2.41 -22.25 4.68
CA LEU A 109 -1.66 -21.00 4.66
C LEU A 109 -2.46 -19.84 5.29
N GLN A 110 -3.75 -19.73 4.94
CA GLN A 110 -4.66 -18.73 5.50
C GLN A 110 -4.86 -18.93 7.01
N ALA A 111 -4.97 -20.18 7.47
CA ALA A 111 -5.08 -20.49 8.90
C ALA A 111 -3.84 -20.03 9.68
N LEU A 112 -2.63 -20.24 9.15
CA LEU A 112 -1.40 -19.76 9.76
C LEU A 112 -1.38 -18.22 9.86
N VAL A 113 -1.72 -17.52 8.78
CA VAL A 113 -1.82 -16.05 8.78
C VAL A 113 -2.86 -15.55 9.77
N ALA A 114 -4.01 -16.22 9.86
CA ALA A 114 -5.10 -15.85 10.78
C ALA A 114 -4.69 -16.01 12.24
N VAL A 115 -3.98 -17.09 12.59
CA VAL A 115 -3.48 -17.33 13.95
C VAL A 115 -2.43 -16.29 14.34
N ASP A 116 -1.50 -15.98 13.44
CA ASP A 116 -0.47 -14.95 13.70
C ASP A 116 -1.10 -13.57 13.94
N ALA A 117 -2.07 -13.17 13.12
CA ALA A 117 -2.76 -11.87 13.26
C ALA A 117 -3.70 -11.80 14.48
N ALA A 118 -4.21 -12.93 14.97
CA ALA A 118 -5.13 -12.96 16.10
C ALA A 118 -4.42 -13.21 17.45
N GLY A 119 -3.21 -13.76 17.44
CA GLY A 119 -2.51 -14.19 18.65
C GLY A 119 -3.21 -15.34 19.39
N SER A 120 -4.23 -15.95 18.81
CA SER A 120 -5.07 -16.98 19.44
C SER A 120 -5.83 -17.80 18.40
N TYR A 121 -5.89 -19.13 18.59
CA TYR A 121 -6.67 -20.03 17.75
C TYR A 121 -8.18 -19.74 17.81
N SER A 122 -8.70 -19.41 19.00
CA SER A 122 -10.13 -19.15 19.19
C SER A 122 -10.55 -17.87 18.46
N LEU A 123 -9.76 -16.80 18.61
CA LEU A 123 -10.03 -15.53 17.93
C LEU A 123 -9.81 -15.64 16.40
N ALA A 124 -8.79 -16.38 15.96
CA ALA A 124 -8.57 -16.66 14.55
C ALA A 124 -9.75 -17.40 13.92
N ALA A 125 -10.28 -18.41 14.61
CA ALA A 125 -11.42 -19.19 14.15
C ALA A 125 -12.70 -18.35 14.08
N ALA A 126 -12.97 -17.53 15.11
CA ALA A 126 -14.08 -16.60 15.10
C ALA A 126 -14.02 -15.61 13.92
N ARG A 127 -12.84 -15.00 13.68
CA ARG A 127 -12.63 -14.08 12.54
C ARG A 127 -12.73 -14.77 11.18
N ALA A 128 -12.32 -16.03 11.09
CA ALA A 128 -12.37 -16.81 9.85
C ALA A 128 -13.75 -17.46 9.60
N GLY A 129 -14.69 -17.41 10.56
CA GLY A 129 -16.01 -18.02 10.43
C GLY A 129 -15.97 -19.56 10.40
N VAL A 130 -15.01 -20.18 11.07
CA VAL A 130 -14.85 -21.64 11.16
C VAL A 130 -14.65 -22.08 12.61
N SER A 131 -14.68 -23.38 12.87
CA SER A 131 -14.45 -23.90 14.22
C SER A 131 -12.98 -23.81 14.63
N GLN A 132 -12.71 -23.61 15.92
CA GLN A 132 -11.35 -23.61 16.47
C GLN A 132 -10.57 -24.90 16.16
N PRO A 133 -11.16 -26.12 16.28
CA PRO A 133 -10.49 -27.36 15.87
C PRO A 133 -10.15 -27.41 14.37
N ALA A 134 -10.88 -26.69 13.50
CA ALA A 134 -10.56 -26.63 12.08
C ALA A 134 -9.30 -25.79 11.83
N ILE A 135 -9.18 -24.59 12.44
CA ILE A 135 -7.97 -23.77 12.33
C ILE A 135 -6.76 -24.50 12.93
N TYR A 136 -6.91 -25.08 14.12
CA TYR A 136 -5.83 -25.83 14.76
C TYR A 136 -5.33 -26.98 13.87
N ARG A 137 -6.24 -27.82 13.36
CA ARG A 137 -5.87 -28.92 12.44
C ARG A 137 -5.22 -28.42 11.16
N ALA A 138 -5.67 -27.30 10.60
CA ALA A 138 -5.06 -26.73 9.41
C ALA A 138 -3.61 -26.28 9.67
N VAL A 139 -3.33 -25.62 10.80
CA VAL A 139 -1.96 -25.20 11.14
C VAL A 139 -1.07 -26.40 11.48
N GLN A 140 -1.56 -27.39 12.23
CA GLN A 140 -0.77 -28.60 12.53
C GLN A 140 -0.47 -29.40 11.26
N SER A 141 -1.48 -29.61 10.41
CA SER A 141 -1.29 -30.30 9.12
C SER A 141 -0.28 -29.56 8.22
N LEU A 142 -0.26 -28.23 8.24
CA LEU A 142 0.77 -27.46 7.54
C LEU A 142 2.17 -27.75 8.11
N ALA A 143 2.30 -27.67 9.45
CA ALA A 143 3.55 -27.94 10.16
C ALA A 143 4.08 -29.34 9.86
N ASP A 144 3.22 -30.35 9.83
CA ASP A 144 3.57 -31.73 9.51
C ASP A 144 4.05 -31.89 8.07
N VAL A 145 3.32 -31.30 7.10
CA VAL A 145 3.67 -31.40 5.67
C VAL A 145 5.05 -30.78 5.39
N ILE A 146 5.35 -29.64 6.01
CA ILE A 146 6.62 -28.94 5.81
C ILE A 146 7.70 -29.34 6.82
N GLU A 147 7.35 -30.13 7.84
CA GLU A 147 8.18 -30.57 8.98
C GLU A 147 8.83 -29.39 9.74
N VAL A 148 8.13 -28.26 9.87
CA VAL A 148 8.61 -27.06 10.59
C VAL A 148 7.60 -26.68 11.68
N PRO A 149 8.03 -26.51 12.94
CA PRO A 149 7.15 -26.01 14.00
C PRO A 149 6.75 -24.56 13.71
N LEU A 150 5.43 -24.33 13.63
CA LEU A 150 4.89 -23.05 13.16
C LEU A 150 4.52 -22.08 14.28
N THR A 151 4.05 -22.60 15.41
CA THR A 151 3.51 -21.78 16.49
C THR A 151 4.11 -22.16 17.82
N VAL A 152 4.31 -21.19 18.70
CA VAL A 152 4.77 -21.37 20.08
C VAL A 152 3.87 -20.57 21.01
N ARG A 153 3.46 -21.19 22.12
CA ARG A 153 2.71 -20.51 23.18
C ARG A 153 3.67 -19.67 24.02
N ARG A 154 3.40 -18.38 24.15
CA ARG A 154 4.10 -17.45 25.05
C ARG A 154 3.08 -16.80 25.99
N GLY A 155 3.03 -17.29 27.22
CA GLY A 155 2.00 -16.95 28.19
C GLY A 155 0.61 -17.32 27.68
N THR A 156 -0.27 -16.32 27.58
CA THR A 156 -1.65 -16.47 27.07
C THR A 156 -1.74 -16.36 25.55
N THR A 157 -0.68 -15.89 24.88
CA THR A 157 -0.68 -15.63 23.43
C THR A 157 -0.05 -16.77 22.65
N MET A 158 -0.58 -17.02 21.46
CA MET A 158 0.03 -17.90 20.45
C MET A 158 0.77 -17.05 19.44
N GLN A 159 2.06 -17.33 19.24
CA GLN A 159 2.92 -16.58 18.32
C GLN A 159 3.53 -17.51 17.28
N ALA A 160 3.89 -16.98 16.12
CA ALA A 160 4.73 -17.69 15.19
C ALA A 160 6.11 -17.98 15.81
N THR A 161 6.71 -19.15 15.51
CA THR A 161 8.13 -19.37 15.80
C THR A 161 8.99 -18.40 14.99
N PRO A 162 10.25 -18.10 15.39
CA PRO A 162 11.12 -17.23 14.59
C PRO A 162 11.31 -17.69 13.13
N LEU A 163 11.31 -19.01 12.89
CA LEU A 163 11.34 -19.58 11.55
C LEU A 163 10.02 -19.38 10.81
N ALA A 164 8.90 -19.56 11.50
CA ALA A 164 7.58 -19.33 10.94
C ALA A 164 7.31 -17.86 10.62
N THR A 165 7.86 -16.90 11.38
CA THR A 165 7.80 -15.47 11.06
C THR A 165 8.41 -15.18 9.68
N ARG A 166 9.55 -15.81 9.36
CA ARG A 166 10.18 -15.67 8.03
C ARG A 166 9.35 -16.31 6.92
N LEU A 167 8.74 -17.47 7.20
CA LEU A 167 7.83 -18.15 6.28
C LEU A 167 6.56 -17.33 6.05
N LEU A 168 5.96 -16.77 7.10
CA LEU A 168 4.75 -15.96 7.07
C LEU A 168 4.86 -14.79 6.11
N ARG A 169 6.01 -14.08 6.10
CA ARG A 169 6.26 -13.03 5.11
C ARG A 169 6.11 -13.54 3.67
N GLN A 170 6.68 -14.71 3.37
CA GLN A 170 6.59 -15.32 2.04
C GLN A 170 5.18 -15.83 1.73
N VAL A 171 4.47 -16.35 2.74
CA VAL A 171 3.07 -16.75 2.63
C VAL A 171 2.19 -15.55 2.30
N ARG A 172 2.34 -14.43 3.02
CA ARG A 172 1.56 -13.21 2.76
C ARG A 172 1.81 -12.66 1.36
N LEU A 173 3.07 -12.65 0.90
CA LEU A 173 3.40 -12.27 -0.48
C LEU A 173 2.77 -13.20 -1.51
N ALA A 174 2.78 -14.52 -1.29
CA ALA A 174 2.11 -15.46 -2.18
C ALA A 174 0.60 -15.25 -2.23
N LEU A 175 -0.03 -15.00 -1.08
CA LEU A 175 -1.46 -14.67 -1.01
C LEU A 175 -1.78 -13.35 -1.71
N ALA A 176 -0.90 -12.36 -1.63
CA ALA A 176 -1.04 -11.08 -2.32
C ALA A 176 -0.99 -11.26 -3.84
N GLU A 177 -0.07 -12.09 -4.37
CA GLU A 177 -0.02 -12.41 -5.81
C GLU A 177 -1.29 -13.12 -6.29
N LEU A 178 -1.77 -14.11 -5.54
CA LEU A 178 -3.01 -14.81 -5.90
C LEU A 178 -4.21 -13.85 -5.88
N ARG A 179 -4.29 -12.95 -4.89
CA ARG A 179 -5.34 -11.93 -4.84
C ARG A 179 -5.26 -10.98 -6.04
N ALA A 180 -4.08 -10.48 -6.38
CA ALA A 180 -3.89 -9.60 -7.53
C ALA A 180 -4.35 -10.27 -8.83
N GLY A 181 -4.01 -11.54 -9.04
CA GLY A 181 -4.46 -12.30 -10.21
C GLY A 181 -5.98 -12.50 -10.27
N LEU A 182 -6.60 -12.78 -9.12
CA LEU A 182 -8.06 -12.87 -9.02
C LEU A 182 -8.75 -11.54 -9.30
N ASP A 183 -8.19 -10.43 -8.81
CA ASP A 183 -8.71 -9.09 -9.07
C ASP A 183 -8.60 -8.73 -10.56
N GLU A 184 -7.49 -9.07 -11.22
CA GLU A 184 -7.28 -8.84 -12.66
C GLU A 184 -8.25 -9.66 -13.52
N VAL A 185 -8.51 -10.92 -13.17
CA VAL A 185 -9.51 -11.74 -13.86
C VAL A 185 -10.93 -11.23 -13.63
N SER A 186 -11.23 -10.79 -12.41
CA SER A 186 -12.55 -10.22 -12.10
C SER A 186 -12.82 -8.95 -12.90
N ALA A 187 -11.78 -8.14 -13.17
CA ALA A 187 -11.85 -6.95 -14.00
C ALA A 187 -12.16 -7.24 -15.48
N LEU A 188 -11.95 -8.46 -15.99
CA LEU A 188 -12.36 -8.84 -17.35
C LEU A 188 -13.88 -8.96 -17.50
N ARG A 189 -14.58 -9.32 -16.42
CA ARG A 189 -16.03 -9.60 -16.44
C ARG A 189 -16.90 -8.36 -16.26
N SER A 190 -16.32 -7.26 -15.82
CA SER A 190 -17.09 -6.12 -15.30
C SER A 190 -16.21 -4.88 -15.22
N GLN A 191 -16.79 -3.68 -15.12
CA GLN A 191 -16.04 -2.45 -14.86
C GLN A 191 -15.39 -2.40 -13.45
N HIS A 192 -15.36 -3.51 -12.70
CA HIS A 192 -14.66 -3.60 -11.43
C HIS A 192 -13.16 -3.42 -11.66
N ALA A 193 -12.61 -2.30 -11.17
CA ALA A 193 -11.32 -1.79 -11.56
C ALA A 193 -10.22 -2.08 -10.52
N GLY A 194 -10.30 -3.24 -9.86
CA GLY A 194 -9.26 -3.73 -8.94
C GLY A 194 -9.25 -3.06 -7.56
N ARG A 195 -8.40 -3.59 -6.67
CA ARG A 195 -8.18 -3.07 -5.32
C ARG A 195 -6.77 -2.52 -5.20
N ILE A 196 -6.62 -1.43 -4.45
CA ILE A 196 -5.32 -0.78 -4.21
C ILE A 196 -5.20 -0.47 -2.72
N ALA A 197 -4.11 -0.89 -2.08
CA ALA A 197 -3.81 -0.58 -0.69
C ALA A 197 -2.59 0.37 -0.59
N LEU A 198 -2.80 1.56 -0.02
CA LEU A 198 -1.82 2.63 0.05
C LEU A 198 -1.40 2.91 1.48
N GLY A 199 -0.10 2.91 1.75
CA GLY A 199 0.46 3.51 2.96
C GLY A 199 0.75 4.99 2.73
N VAL A 200 0.32 5.87 3.61
CA VAL A 200 0.46 7.32 3.36
C VAL A 200 1.06 8.02 4.58
N LEU A 201 2.15 8.76 4.34
CA LEU A 201 2.80 9.59 5.34
C LEU A 201 2.21 11.02 5.36
N PRO A 202 2.34 11.73 6.49
CA PRO A 202 1.83 13.07 6.76
C PRO A 202 1.52 13.99 5.57
N LEU A 203 2.56 14.48 4.90
CA LEU A 203 2.44 15.46 3.81
C LEU A 203 1.47 15.04 2.70
N ALA A 204 1.52 13.78 2.28
CA ALA A 204 0.76 13.33 1.11
C ALA A 204 -0.76 13.40 1.36
N ARG A 205 -1.20 13.33 2.62
CA ARG A 205 -2.62 13.36 3.01
C ARG A 205 -3.29 14.71 2.81
N ALA A 206 -2.53 15.81 2.95
CA ALA A 206 -3.09 17.14 3.03
C ALA A 206 -3.72 17.60 1.71
N ILE A 207 -3.01 17.41 0.59
CA ILE A 207 -3.45 17.91 -0.72
C ILE A 207 -3.23 16.91 -1.85
N LEU A 208 -2.04 16.30 -1.93
CA LEU A 208 -1.65 15.41 -3.02
C LEU A 208 -2.63 14.23 -3.17
N LEU A 209 -2.79 13.43 -2.11
CA LEU A 209 -3.60 12.23 -2.15
C LEU A 209 -5.08 12.53 -2.43
N PRO A 210 -5.75 13.50 -1.78
CA PRO A 210 -7.13 13.86 -2.13
C PRO A 210 -7.33 14.17 -3.63
N GLN A 211 -6.41 14.91 -4.25
CA GLN A 211 -6.49 15.21 -5.68
C GLN A 211 -6.32 13.95 -6.55
N VAL A 212 -5.35 13.10 -6.21
CA VAL A 212 -5.10 11.83 -6.91
C VAL A 212 -6.32 10.93 -6.81
N LEU A 213 -6.86 10.72 -5.60
CA LEU A 213 -8.04 9.89 -5.36
C LEU A 213 -9.27 10.42 -6.11
N ALA A 214 -9.51 11.74 -6.09
CA ALA A 214 -10.65 12.34 -6.79
C ALA A 214 -10.55 12.22 -8.31
N ARG A 215 -9.35 12.26 -8.90
CA ARG A 215 -9.15 12.01 -10.34
C ARG A 215 -9.27 10.53 -10.67
N PHE A 216 -8.61 9.68 -9.88
CA PHE A 216 -8.61 8.23 -10.07
C PHE A 216 -10.02 7.64 -9.95
N ALA A 217 -10.79 8.02 -8.93
CA ALA A 217 -12.16 7.53 -8.73
C ALA A 217 -13.11 7.94 -9.87
N ARG A 218 -12.89 9.10 -10.50
CA ARG A 218 -13.67 9.51 -11.69
C ARG A 218 -13.32 8.69 -12.92
N ALA A 219 -12.04 8.38 -13.13
CA ALA A 219 -11.57 7.59 -14.27
C ALA A 219 -11.83 6.08 -14.10
N HIS A 220 -11.89 5.60 -12.86
CA HIS A 220 -12.00 4.19 -12.49
C HIS A 220 -13.08 3.96 -11.42
N PRO A 221 -14.37 4.15 -11.76
CA PRO A 221 -15.47 4.12 -10.78
C PRO A 221 -15.67 2.76 -10.09
N GLY A 222 -15.22 1.66 -10.70
CA GLY A 222 -15.28 0.33 -10.09
C GLY A 222 -14.04 -0.06 -9.26
N ALA A 223 -13.06 0.83 -9.08
CA ALA A 223 -11.86 0.54 -8.29
C ALA A 223 -12.10 0.87 -6.82
N SER A 224 -11.54 0.08 -5.91
CA SER A 224 -11.54 0.39 -4.48
C SER A 224 -10.12 0.72 -4.01
N VAL A 225 -9.96 1.85 -3.33
CA VAL A 225 -8.68 2.25 -2.74
C VAL A 225 -8.80 2.25 -1.22
N ASN A 226 -7.94 1.49 -0.56
CA ASN A 226 -7.79 1.49 0.89
C ASN A 226 -6.57 2.34 1.26
N VAL A 227 -6.75 3.31 2.15
CA VAL A 227 -5.68 4.19 2.62
C VAL A 227 -5.37 3.85 4.08
N VAL A 228 -4.11 3.54 4.34
CA VAL A 228 -3.60 3.18 5.66
C VAL A 228 -2.59 4.23 6.11
N GLU A 229 -2.79 4.72 7.32
CA GLU A 229 -1.93 5.70 7.96
C GLU A 229 -1.26 5.08 9.18
N GLY A 230 -0.06 5.56 9.51
CA GLY A 230 0.66 5.06 10.67
C GLY A 230 2.14 5.44 10.67
N PRO A 231 2.88 4.97 11.68
CA PRO A 231 4.33 5.10 11.73
C PRO A 231 5.00 4.49 10.49
N TYR A 232 6.13 5.06 10.09
CA TYR A 232 6.83 4.62 8.87
C TYR A 232 7.21 3.14 8.90
N ASP A 233 7.74 2.65 10.03
CA ASP A 233 8.24 1.29 10.13
C ASP A 233 7.12 0.24 10.04
N GLU A 234 5.93 0.56 10.56
CA GLU A 234 4.74 -0.28 10.43
C GLU A 234 4.22 -0.32 8.99
N LEU A 235 4.11 0.84 8.33
CA LEU A 235 3.72 0.91 6.92
C LEU A 235 4.75 0.19 6.03
N LEU A 236 6.05 0.33 6.32
CA LEU A 236 7.11 -0.37 5.59
C LEU A 236 7.01 -1.88 5.79
N ALA A 237 6.75 -2.36 7.01
CA ALA A 237 6.52 -3.79 7.28
C ALA A 237 5.31 -4.31 6.49
N HIS A 238 4.17 -3.59 6.52
CA HIS A 238 2.98 -3.95 5.76
C HIS A 238 3.22 -3.99 4.25
N LEU A 239 3.97 -3.03 3.70
CA LEU A 239 4.38 -3.02 2.29
C LEU A 239 5.20 -4.26 1.93
N ARG A 240 6.21 -4.59 2.75
CA ARG A 240 7.11 -5.74 2.54
C ARG A 240 6.43 -7.09 2.67
N GLU A 241 5.30 -7.13 3.36
CA GLU A 241 4.49 -8.35 3.52
C GLU A 241 3.39 -8.50 2.46
N GLY A 242 3.17 -7.51 1.59
CA GLY A 242 2.08 -7.57 0.62
C GLY A 242 0.74 -7.07 1.14
N GLY A 243 0.71 -6.45 2.33
CA GLY A 243 -0.47 -5.80 2.87
C GLY A 243 -0.73 -4.41 2.27
N LEU A 244 0.31 -3.76 1.75
CA LEU A 244 0.24 -2.54 0.95
C LEU A 244 0.87 -2.76 -0.43
N ASP A 245 0.41 -2.00 -1.41
CA ASP A 245 0.94 -1.99 -2.77
C ASP A 245 1.97 -0.88 -2.97
N LEU A 246 1.75 0.28 -2.35
CA LEU A 246 2.56 1.48 -2.48
C LEU A 246 2.61 2.23 -1.14
N LEU A 247 3.74 2.85 -0.81
CA LEU A 247 3.83 3.85 0.26
C LEU A 247 4.14 5.22 -0.35
N ILE A 248 3.39 6.26 -0.02
CA ILE A 248 3.60 7.63 -0.50
C ILE A 248 4.05 8.52 0.65
N GLY A 249 5.19 9.21 0.48
CA GLY A 249 5.70 10.08 1.53
C GLY A 249 7.15 10.50 1.38
N ALA A 250 7.70 11.09 2.45
CA ALA A 250 9.11 11.46 2.51
C ALA A 250 10.01 10.22 2.34
N LEU A 251 10.97 10.31 1.42
CA LEU A 251 11.95 9.26 1.15
C LEU A 251 12.98 9.13 2.29
N ARG A 252 13.80 8.08 2.25
CA ARG A 252 14.81 7.77 3.27
C ARG A 252 16.15 7.55 2.59
N GLU A 253 17.16 8.27 3.06
CA GLU A 253 18.55 8.10 2.65
C GLU A 253 19.39 7.88 3.91
N PRO A 254 20.08 6.73 4.06
CA PRO A 254 20.06 5.57 3.14
C PRO A 254 18.73 4.80 3.16
N LEU A 255 18.54 3.92 2.17
CA LEU A 255 17.40 2.99 2.15
C LEU A 255 17.40 2.14 3.43
N PRO A 256 16.26 2.02 4.14
CA PRO A 256 16.20 1.29 5.41
C PRO A 256 16.28 -0.22 5.22
N VAL A 257 15.88 -0.74 4.05
CA VAL A 257 15.87 -2.15 3.71
C VAL A 257 16.17 -2.34 2.21
N ARG A 258 16.71 -3.50 1.84
CA ARG A 258 17.16 -3.78 0.45
C ARG A 258 16.07 -4.31 -0.48
N ASP A 259 14.93 -4.74 0.05
CA ASP A 259 13.81 -5.33 -0.70
C ASP A 259 12.74 -4.29 -1.09
N VAL A 260 13.11 -3.01 -1.07
CA VAL A 260 12.26 -1.90 -1.52
C VAL A 260 13.03 -0.98 -2.47
N LEU A 261 12.26 -0.30 -3.32
CA LEU A 261 12.73 0.75 -4.22
C LEU A 261 12.06 2.06 -3.83
N GLN A 262 12.75 3.18 -4.02
CA GLN A 262 12.21 4.52 -3.83
C GLN A 262 12.30 5.30 -5.13
N GLU A 263 11.18 5.89 -5.54
CA GLU A 263 11.11 6.77 -6.71
C GLU A 263 10.75 8.19 -6.25
N PRO A 264 11.60 9.20 -6.51
CA PRO A 264 11.30 10.58 -6.19
C PRO A 264 10.18 11.11 -7.08
N LEU A 265 9.31 11.95 -6.50
CA LEU A 265 8.21 12.62 -7.19
C LEU A 265 8.42 14.14 -7.24
N PHE A 266 8.78 14.76 -6.11
CA PHE A 266 9.06 16.20 -6.02
C PHE A 266 9.82 16.53 -4.73
N ASP A 267 10.39 17.73 -4.68
CA ASP A 267 11.01 18.28 -3.47
C ASP A 267 9.98 19.01 -2.61
N ASP A 268 10.10 18.83 -1.30
CA ASP A 268 9.34 19.51 -0.27
C ASP A 268 10.27 20.23 0.70
N GLU A 269 9.82 21.38 1.18
CA GLU A 269 10.55 22.23 2.13
C GLU A 269 9.62 22.57 3.31
N PRO A 270 9.71 21.80 4.40
CA PRO A 270 9.07 22.14 5.66
C PRO A 270 9.51 23.51 6.16
N VAL A 271 8.57 24.21 6.79
CA VAL A 271 8.73 25.57 7.33
C VAL A 271 8.40 25.59 8.81
N ILE A 272 8.88 26.61 9.52
CA ILE A 272 8.44 26.87 10.89
C ILE A 272 7.03 27.45 10.82
N VAL A 273 6.11 26.89 11.59
CA VAL A 273 4.69 27.30 11.61
C VAL A 273 4.28 27.66 13.02
N ALA A 274 3.47 28.71 13.14
CA ALA A 274 2.83 29.17 14.36
C ALA A 274 1.45 29.78 14.06
N ARG A 275 0.68 30.16 15.10
CA ARG A 275 -0.50 31.02 14.91
C ARG A 275 -0.13 32.35 14.26
N SER A 276 -1.05 32.94 13.49
CA SER A 276 -0.81 34.20 12.79
C SER A 276 -0.48 35.38 13.70
N GLY A 277 -0.97 35.36 14.95
CA GLY A 277 -0.67 36.38 15.96
C GLY A 277 0.59 36.11 16.78
N HIS A 278 1.43 35.15 16.38
CA HIS A 278 2.66 34.81 17.10
C HIS A 278 3.61 36.02 17.15
N PRO A 279 4.32 36.28 18.26
CA PRO A 279 5.18 37.48 18.38
C PRO A 279 6.29 37.60 17.33
N LEU A 280 6.74 36.49 16.76
CA LEU A 280 7.73 36.44 15.68
C LEU A 280 7.13 36.57 14.26
N ALA A 281 5.81 36.56 14.11
CA ALA A 281 5.16 36.59 12.80
C ALA A 281 5.44 37.91 12.07
N GLY A 282 5.90 37.82 10.82
CA GLY A 282 6.15 39.00 9.96
C GLY A 282 7.28 39.92 10.44
N ARG A 283 8.09 39.51 11.42
CA ARG A 283 9.19 40.32 11.98
C ARG A 283 10.54 39.66 11.69
N ALA A 284 11.59 40.47 11.59
CA ALA A 284 12.96 39.96 11.64
C ALA A 284 13.28 39.55 13.09
N TYR A 285 13.92 38.40 13.26
CA TYR A 285 14.32 37.88 14.55
C TYR A 285 15.69 37.20 14.45
N ALA A 286 16.45 37.22 15.54
CA ALA A 286 17.65 36.41 15.68
C ALA A 286 17.26 34.96 15.93
N PHE A 287 17.96 34.00 15.30
CA PHE A 287 17.60 32.57 15.38
C PHE A 287 17.48 32.05 16.83
N ALA A 288 18.29 32.57 17.76
CA ALA A 288 18.23 32.23 19.18
C ALA A 288 16.88 32.52 19.84
N GLN A 289 16.10 33.49 19.34
CA GLN A 289 14.76 33.82 19.87
C GLN A 289 13.75 32.68 19.68
N LEU A 290 14.04 31.69 18.82
CA LEU A 290 13.22 30.49 18.69
C LEU A 290 13.24 29.60 19.96
N LEU A 291 14.22 29.80 20.85
CA LEU A 291 14.32 29.08 22.13
C LEU A 291 13.33 29.59 23.18
N ASP A 292 12.83 30.82 23.01
CA ASP A 292 11.92 31.46 23.96
C ASP A 292 10.50 30.91 23.87
N TYR A 293 10.22 30.09 22.85
CA TYR A 293 8.89 29.57 22.54
C TYR A 293 8.84 28.05 22.64
N PRO A 294 7.71 27.49 23.11
CA PRO A 294 7.54 26.05 23.19
C PRO A 294 7.44 25.41 21.79
N TRP A 295 8.11 24.28 21.63
CA TRP A 295 8.07 23.49 20.38
C TRP A 295 7.21 22.24 20.54
N VAL A 296 6.48 21.90 19.49
CA VAL A 296 5.85 20.58 19.31
C VAL A 296 6.35 19.96 18.01
N ILE A 297 7.06 18.84 18.11
CA ILE A 297 7.66 18.13 16.97
C ILE A 297 7.40 16.63 17.14
N ALA A 298 7.40 15.90 16.03
CA ALA A 298 7.27 14.45 16.04
C ALA A 298 8.40 13.78 16.84
N THR A 299 8.15 12.56 17.32
CA THR A 299 9.08 11.83 18.16
C THR A 299 10.42 11.50 17.46
N THR A 300 11.38 11.10 18.27
CA THR A 300 12.73 10.67 17.87
C THR A 300 12.69 9.58 16.80
N GLY A 301 13.62 9.63 15.85
CA GLY A 301 13.71 8.69 14.72
C GLY A 301 12.95 9.12 13.46
N THR A 302 12.13 10.19 13.53
CA THR A 302 11.48 10.73 12.33
C THR A 302 12.39 11.68 11.55
N PRO A 303 12.27 11.74 10.21
CA PRO A 303 13.08 12.66 9.40
C PRO A 303 12.83 14.15 9.68
N VAL A 304 11.64 14.51 10.18
CA VAL A 304 11.35 15.90 10.56
C VAL A 304 12.06 16.25 11.86
N ARG A 305 12.09 15.32 12.83
CA ARG A 305 12.83 15.48 14.08
C ARG A 305 14.32 15.65 13.85
N ALA A 306 14.94 14.77 13.06
CA ALA A 306 16.37 14.86 12.76
C ALA A 306 16.76 16.18 12.07
N ARG A 307 15.92 16.66 11.14
CA ARG A 307 16.14 17.95 10.46
C ARG A 307 15.93 19.14 11.38
N TRP A 308 14.95 19.07 12.27
CA TRP A 308 14.72 20.08 13.31
C TRP A 308 15.92 20.21 14.25
N GLU A 309 16.46 19.09 14.75
CA GLU A 309 17.64 19.14 15.61
C GLU A 309 18.86 19.69 14.86
N ARG A 310 19.04 19.28 13.60
CA ARG A 310 20.11 19.79 12.74
C ARG A 310 19.99 21.30 12.51
N MET A 311 18.77 21.83 12.33
CA MET A 311 18.52 23.26 12.16
C MET A 311 19.10 24.10 13.32
N PHE A 312 19.02 23.62 14.56
CA PHE A 312 19.63 24.28 15.72
C PHE A 312 21.15 24.04 15.78
N ARG A 313 21.61 22.80 15.59
CA ARG A 313 23.04 22.45 15.64
C ARG A 313 23.88 23.16 14.57
N ASP A 314 23.33 23.37 13.37
CA ASP A 314 23.99 24.13 12.29
C ASP A 314 24.25 25.59 12.71
N GLN A 315 23.47 26.12 13.65
CA GLN A 315 23.67 27.43 14.27
C GLN A 315 24.51 27.38 15.56
N ARG A 316 25.09 26.22 15.89
CA ARG A 316 25.82 25.94 17.14
C ARG A 316 24.98 26.19 18.39
N ILE A 317 23.66 25.96 18.30
CA ILE A 317 22.71 26.07 19.39
C ILE A 317 22.17 24.67 19.70
N GLU A 318 22.00 24.36 20.99
CA GLU A 318 21.39 23.10 21.39
C GLU A 318 19.87 23.16 21.15
N PRO A 319 19.25 22.13 20.54
CA PRO A 319 17.80 22.12 20.34
C PRO A 319 17.05 22.23 21.69
N PRO A 320 15.94 22.99 21.77
CA PRO A 320 15.23 23.18 23.03
C PRO A 320 14.59 21.87 23.51
N ALA A 321 14.48 21.68 24.83
CA ALA A 321 13.79 20.53 25.38
C ALA A 321 12.30 20.55 24.98
N LEU A 322 11.80 19.45 24.42
CA LEU A 322 10.39 19.35 24.07
C LEU A 322 9.57 19.02 25.31
N ARG A 323 8.55 19.85 25.57
CA ARG A 323 7.52 19.55 26.57
C ARG A 323 6.47 18.57 26.03
N ILE A 324 6.25 18.59 24.72
CA ILE A 324 5.28 17.74 24.02
C ILE A 324 5.94 17.19 22.76
N GLU A 325 5.98 15.86 22.66
CA GLU A 325 6.28 15.14 21.42
C GLU A 325 4.98 14.66 20.79
N CYS A 326 4.67 15.09 19.57
CA CYS A 326 3.45 14.72 18.88
C CYS A 326 3.67 14.68 17.37
N GLY A 327 3.28 13.57 16.73
CA GLY A 327 3.26 13.45 15.27
C GLY A 327 1.88 13.59 14.64
N ALA A 328 0.82 13.75 15.45
CA ALA A 328 -0.54 13.86 14.99
C ALA A 328 -0.85 15.31 14.57
N GLU A 329 -0.98 15.55 13.27
CA GLU A 329 -1.14 16.90 12.70
C GLU A 329 -2.33 17.67 13.28
N LEU A 330 -3.46 16.99 13.52
CA LEU A 330 -4.66 17.64 14.08
C LEU A 330 -4.39 18.17 15.50
N THR A 331 -3.70 17.39 16.34
CA THR A 331 -3.29 17.80 17.69
C THR A 331 -2.29 18.93 17.66
N ILE A 332 -1.29 18.86 16.77
CA ILE A 332 -0.31 19.93 16.58
C ILE A 332 -1.01 21.24 16.23
N ARG A 333 -1.94 21.23 15.27
CA ARG A 333 -2.71 22.43 14.88
C ARG A 333 -3.52 23.00 16.05
N GLY A 334 -4.19 22.16 16.82
CA GLY A 334 -4.89 22.59 18.03
C GLY A 334 -3.97 23.33 19.00
N LEU A 335 -2.79 22.75 19.29
CA LEU A 335 -1.79 23.38 20.16
C LEU A 335 -1.31 24.73 19.62
N LEU A 336 -1.06 24.84 18.31
CA LEU A 336 -0.64 26.10 17.69
C LEU A 336 -1.69 27.20 17.86
N LEU A 337 -2.98 26.87 17.88
CA LEU A 337 -4.07 27.84 18.03
C LEU A 337 -4.27 28.28 19.49
N GLU A 338 -3.88 27.46 20.46
CA GLU A 338 -4.01 27.73 21.90
C GLU A 338 -2.86 28.57 22.48
N GLY A 339 -1.77 28.79 21.74
CA GLY A 339 -0.65 29.56 22.26
C GLY A 339 0.50 29.79 21.29
N ASP A 340 1.62 30.30 21.79
CA ASP A 340 2.81 30.62 21.00
C ASP A 340 3.69 29.39 20.74
N TRP A 341 3.08 28.31 20.26
CA TRP A 341 3.80 27.10 19.88
C TRP A 341 4.45 27.23 18.51
N LEU A 342 5.59 26.57 18.35
CA LEU A 342 6.31 26.40 17.08
C LEU A 342 6.33 24.93 16.67
N THR A 343 6.26 24.69 15.37
CA THR A 343 6.44 23.35 14.78
C THR A 343 7.11 23.42 13.41
N LEU A 344 7.46 22.28 12.84
CA LEU A 344 7.86 22.14 11.44
C LEU A 344 6.81 21.37 10.65
N MET A 345 6.23 22.02 9.64
CA MET A 345 5.25 21.41 8.73
C MET A 345 5.47 21.90 7.31
N SER A 346 5.07 21.09 6.34
CA SER A 346 5.07 21.50 4.94
C SER A 346 3.91 22.44 4.65
N ARG A 347 4.09 23.32 3.67
CA ARG A 347 3.08 24.34 3.29
C ARG A 347 1.71 23.75 2.96
N ASP A 348 1.67 22.59 2.31
CA ASP A 348 0.43 21.85 2.04
C ASP A 348 -0.31 21.47 3.32
N GLN A 349 0.41 21.13 4.39
CA GLN A 349 -0.17 20.60 5.63
C GLN A 349 -0.87 21.65 6.49
N PHE A 350 -0.76 22.94 6.18
CA PHE A 350 -1.52 23.98 6.87
C PHE A 350 -2.12 24.99 5.87
N LEU A 351 -2.33 24.57 4.62
CA LEU A 351 -2.80 25.44 3.55
C LEU A 351 -4.14 26.11 3.89
N PHE A 352 -5.06 25.36 4.49
CA PHE A 352 -6.40 25.87 4.84
C PHE A 352 -6.32 26.88 5.96
N GLU A 353 -5.56 26.57 7.01
CA GLU A 353 -5.35 27.45 8.15
C GLU A 353 -4.63 28.73 7.73
N ARG A 354 -3.66 28.63 6.82
CA ARG A 354 -3.01 29.80 6.21
C ARG A 354 -3.98 30.67 5.43
N ARG A 355 -4.83 30.07 4.59
CA ARG A 355 -5.85 30.81 3.81
C ARG A 355 -6.89 31.47 4.71
N ALA A 356 -7.21 30.84 5.83
CA ALA A 356 -8.10 31.39 6.85
C ALA A 356 -7.41 32.43 7.75
N GLY A 357 -6.11 32.69 7.58
CA GLY A 357 -5.36 33.61 8.43
C GLY A 357 -5.16 33.12 9.87
N LEU A 358 -5.29 31.82 10.13
CA LEU A 358 -5.14 31.22 11.46
C LEU A 358 -3.70 30.85 11.80
N LEU A 359 -2.96 30.30 10.82
CA LEU A 359 -1.56 29.90 10.96
C LEU A 359 -0.68 30.60 9.92
N CYS A 360 0.58 30.86 10.25
CA CYS A 360 1.54 31.53 9.39
C CYS A 360 2.93 30.87 9.43
N GLU A 361 3.75 31.19 8.41
CA GLU A 361 5.17 30.82 8.38
C GLU A 361 5.99 31.78 9.24
N ILE A 362 6.91 31.24 10.04
CA ILE A 362 7.85 32.01 10.86
C ILE A 362 9.22 31.99 10.20
N GLY A 363 9.62 33.15 9.67
CA GLY A 363 10.92 33.35 9.01
C GLY A 363 11.13 32.47 7.78
N ARG A 364 12.39 32.36 7.36
CA ARG A 364 12.80 31.47 6.27
C ARG A 364 13.52 30.26 6.86
N THR A 365 13.13 29.08 6.42
CA THR A 365 13.89 27.87 6.69
C THR A 365 15.02 27.71 5.69
N GLY A 366 16.15 27.16 6.15
CA GLY A 366 17.30 26.93 5.29
C GLY A 366 17.17 25.62 4.49
N PRO A 367 18.06 25.41 3.50
CA PRO A 367 18.03 24.26 2.58
C PRO A 367 18.15 22.90 3.31
N GLN A 368 18.66 22.88 4.54
CA GLN A 368 18.76 21.67 5.38
C GLN A 368 17.41 21.03 5.70
N LEU A 369 16.30 21.77 5.59
CA LEU A 369 14.97 21.21 5.81
C LEU A 369 14.42 20.49 4.57
N ARG A 370 15.01 20.69 3.39
CA ARG A 370 14.55 20.09 2.14
C ARG A 370 14.56 18.56 2.20
N ARG A 371 13.57 17.97 1.53
CA ARG A 371 13.41 16.53 1.44
C ARG A 371 12.73 16.13 0.14
N GLN A 372 13.05 14.93 -0.33
CA GLN A 372 12.31 14.33 -1.44
C GLN A 372 11.06 13.63 -0.93
N ILE A 373 9.95 13.91 -1.59
CA ILE A 373 8.71 13.16 -1.49
C ILE A 373 8.64 12.22 -2.67
N GLY A 374 8.22 10.99 -2.43
CA GLY A 374 8.17 9.99 -3.47
C GLY A 374 7.28 8.81 -3.11
N MET A 375 7.43 7.75 -3.90
CA MET A 375 6.80 6.46 -3.65
C MET A 375 7.84 5.41 -3.26
N THR A 376 7.49 4.56 -2.30
CA THR A 376 8.25 3.36 -1.94
C THR A 376 7.47 2.13 -2.36
N LEU A 377 8.16 1.21 -3.03
CA LEU A 377 7.63 0.00 -3.66
C LEU A 377 8.41 -1.22 -3.20
N ARG A 378 7.82 -2.42 -3.23
CA ARG A 378 8.63 -3.65 -3.14
C ARG A 378 9.48 -3.79 -4.41
N SER A 379 10.73 -4.22 -4.28
CA SER A 379 11.60 -4.45 -5.43
C SER A 379 11.09 -5.53 -6.39
N ASP A 380 10.28 -6.45 -5.87
CA ASP A 380 9.65 -7.50 -6.65
C ASP A 380 8.23 -7.14 -7.11
N TRP A 381 7.71 -5.93 -6.85
CA TRP A 381 6.31 -5.60 -7.14
C TRP A 381 5.93 -5.80 -8.60
N HIS A 382 4.82 -6.52 -8.84
CA HIS A 382 4.23 -6.67 -10.16
C HIS A 382 2.86 -5.97 -10.16
N PRO A 383 2.74 -4.75 -10.71
CA PRO A 383 1.50 -3.98 -10.65
C PRO A 383 0.40 -4.66 -11.46
N THR A 384 -0.86 -4.50 -11.02
CA THR A 384 -2.03 -4.81 -11.83
C THR A 384 -2.31 -3.64 -12.79
N ARG A 385 -3.29 -3.78 -13.69
CA ARG A 385 -3.79 -2.66 -14.49
C ARG A 385 -4.25 -1.48 -13.62
N ALA A 386 -4.95 -1.77 -12.52
CA ALA A 386 -5.43 -0.77 -11.57
C ALA A 386 -4.27 -0.03 -10.87
N HIS A 387 -3.25 -0.78 -10.42
CA HIS A 387 -2.05 -0.20 -9.82
C HIS A 387 -1.34 0.74 -10.80
N SER A 388 -1.19 0.31 -12.06
CA SER A 388 -0.53 1.10 -13.10
C SER A 388 -1.28 2.40 -13.38
N ALA A 389 -2.61 2.32 -13.50
CA ALA A 389 -3.47 3.50 -13.70
C ALA A 389 -3.42 4.47 -12.50
N PHE A 390 -3.36 3.95 -11.27
CA PHE A 390 -3.20 4.79 -10.09
C PHE A 390 -1.83 5.49 -10.06
N VAL A 391 -0.74 4.76 -10.32
CA VAL A 391 0.61 5.32 -10.38
C VAL A 391 0.72 6.38 -11.48
N GLN A 392 0.10 6.15 -12.64
CA GLN A 392 0.02 7.14 -13.71
C GLN A 392 -0.73 8.40 -13.26
N THR A 393 -1.89 8.24 -12.62
CA THR A 393 -2.66 9.36 -12.05
C THR A 393 -1.83 10.15 -11.04
N LEU A 394 -1.12 9.46 -10.14
CA LEU A 394 -0.23 10.06 -9.15
C LEU A 394 0.88 10.88 -9.81
N ARG A 395 1.58 10.30 -10.79
CA ARG A 395 2.64 10.99 -11.54
C ARG A 395 2.12 12.20 -12.29
N GLN A 396 0.94 12.09 -12.91
CA GLN A 396 0.30 13.21 -13.59
C GLN A 396 -0.02 14.37 -12.63
N VAL A 397 -0.62 14.08 -11.46
CA VAL A 397 -0.90 15.11 -10.45
C VAL A 397 0.40 15.76 -9.94
N CYS A 398 1.46 14.97 -9.75
CA CYS A 398 2.76 15.51 -9.36
C CYS A 398 3.39 16.38 -10.46
N ALA A 399 3.25 16.01 -11.74
CA ALA A 399 3.79 16.79 -12.86
C ALA A 399 3.06 18.12 -13.08
N GLU A 400 1.75 18.14 -12.81
CA GLU A 400 0.94 19.35 -12.87
C GLU A 400 1.06 20.22 -11.60
N ARG A 401 1.87 19.80 -10.61
CA ARG A 401 2.05 20.50 -9.35
C ARG A 401 2.84 21.79 -9.56
N VAL A 402 2.13 22.91 -9.51
CA VAL A 402 2.68 24.26 -9.46
C VAL A 402 3.14 24.54 -8.03
N GLN A 403 4.24 25.27 -7.84
CA GLN A 403 4.67 25.68 -6.51
C GLN A 403 3.59 26.55 -5.83
N PRO A 404 3.39 26.45 -4.50
CA PRO A 404 2.35 27.19 -3.79
C PRO A 404 2.39 28.70 -3.99
N ALA A 405 3.56 29.26 -4.33
CA ALA A 405 3.76 30.68 -4.59
C ALA A 405 2.98 31.21 -5.82
N ASP A 406 2.66 30.34 -6.79
CA ASP A 406 2.09 30.74 -8.08
C ASP A 406 0.60 30.34 -8.23
N ALA A 407 0.01 29.70 -7.22
CA ALA A 407 -1.32 29.12 -7.30
C ALA A 407 -2.46 30.15 -7.10
N ARG A 408 -2.88 30.84 -8.17
CA ARG A 408 -4.12 31.65 -8.22
C ARG A 408 -5.39 30.80 -8.40
N GLY A 409 -5.61 29.79 -7.55
CA GLY A 409 -6.70 28.81 -7.72
C GLY A 409 -7.41 28.36 -6.44
N GLY A 410 -8.62 27.81 -6.60
CA GLY A 410 -9.55 27.34 -5.54
C GLY A 410 -8.96 26.35 -4.52
N PRO A 411 -9.74 25.91 -3.49
CA PRO A 411 -9.25 25.33 -2.23
C PRO A 411 -8.33 24.10 -2.33
N PHE A 412 -8.24 23.46 -3.50
CA PHE A 412 -7.41 22.29 -3.72
C PHE A 412 -6.74 22.30 -5.10
N ARG A 413 -6.52 23.45 -5.75
CA ARG A 413 -5.87 23.48 -7.08
C ARG A 413 -4.38 23.79 -6.94
N TYR A 414 -3.58 22.74 -7.01
CA TYR A 414 -2.12 22.81 -7.26
C TYR A 414 -1.78 22.85 -8.75
N CYS A 415 -2.76 22.95 -9.64
CA CYS A 415 -2.55 22.99 -11.08
C CYS A 415 -3.12 24.28 -11.65
N ALA A 416 -2.47 24.85 -12.66
CA ALA A 416 -3.05 25.92 -13.46
C ALA A 416 -4.46 25.51 -13.93
N PRO A 417 -5.43 26.42 -13.99
CA PRO A 417 -6.73 26.08 -14.54
C PRO A 417 -6.53 25.55 -15.96
N MET A 418 -6.94 24.30 -16.22
CA MET A 418 -7.26 23.89 -17.59
C MET A 418 -8.32 24.87 -18.08
N ASP A 419 -8.05 25.51 -19.22
CA ASP A 419 -8.96 26.47 -19.84
C ASP A 419 -10.38 25.90 -19.80
N THR A 420 -11.23 26.60 -19.06
CA THR A 420 -12.65 26.25 -19.03
C THR A 420 -13.19 26.70 -20.38
N PRO A 421 -13.81 25.84 -21.20
CA PRO A 421 -14.46 26.33 -22.40
C PRO A 421 -15.50 27.36 -21.95
N ALA A 422 -15.40 28.56 -22.54
CA ALA A 422 -16.23 29.70 -22.19
C ALA A 422 -17.71 29.28 -22.15
N PRO A 423 -18.51 29.76 -21.17
CA PRO A 423 -19.92 29.44 -21.14
C PRO A 423 -20.55 29.91 -22.45
N LEU A 424 -21.29 29.02 -23.12
CA LEU A 424 -22.08 29.36 -24.29
C LEU A 424 -22.94 30.58 -23.92
N ARG A 425 -22.66 31.71 -24.57
CA ARG A 425 -23.50 32.89 -24.47
C ARG A 425 -24.92 32.49 -24.88
N SER A 426 -25.84 32.57 -23.94
CA SER A 426 -27.26 32.50 -24.20
C SER A 426 -27.60 33.58 -25.22
N ARG A 427 -28.02 33.17 -26.42
CA ARG A 427 -28.72 34.04 -27.35
C ARG A 427 -30.07 34.38 -26.74
N THR A 428 -30.12 35.46 -25.96
CA THR A 428 -31.35 36.17 -25.69
C THR A 428 -31.81 36.80 -27.01
N GLY A 429 -32.78 36.18 -27.67
CA GLY A 429 -33.58 36.85 -28.68
C GLY A 429 -34.48 37.86 -27.98
N ARG A 430 -34.16 39.14 -28.08
CA ARG A 430 -35.14 40.22 -27.98
C ARG A 430 -35.35 40.73 -29.40
N SER A 431 -36.56 40.55 -29.91
CA SER A 431 -37.04 41.24 -31.10
C SER A 431 -37.24 42.70 -30.74
N GLU A 432 -36.47 43.58 -31.36
CA GLU A 432 -36.84 44.98 -31.51
C GLU A 432 -37.76 45.08 -32.74
N SER A 433 -39.01 45.42 -32.47
CA SER A 433 -39.95 45.98 -33.43
C SER A 433 -39.65 47.47 -33.57
N GLU A 434 -39.27 47.91 -34.77
CA GLU A 434 -39.33 49.32 -35.18
C GLU A 434 -40.49 49.52 -36.19
N PRO A 435 -41.03 50.75 -36.29
CA PRO A 435 -42.36 51.00 -36.80
C PRO A 435 -42.38 51.37 -38.29
N SER A 436 -43.38 50.88 -39.01
CA SER A 436 -44.22 51.60 -40.00
C SER A 436 -45.30 50.65 -40.52
#